data_AF-A0A673JKH4-F1
#
_entry.id   AF-A0A673JKH4-F1
#
_cell.length_a   1.000
_cell.length_b   1.000
_cell.length_c   1.000
_cell.angle_alpha   90.00
_cell.angle_beta   90.00
_cell.angle_gamma   90.00
#
_symmetry.space_group_name_H-M   'P 1'
#
loop_
_entity.id
_entity.type
_entity.pdbx_description
1 polymer ?
#
loop_
_entity_poly.entity_id
_entity_poly.type
_entity_poly.pdbx_seq_one_letter_code
_entity_poly.pdbx_strand_id
1 'polypeptide(L)'
;TDPIVLTKAKNLHGEKLKLFCLEDEQPPVCLVCRDSQTHDNHKFRPISESVSSYKEKLNTALKSLQAKLKHKENIKGEFEKTVQHIKSQDEHTERQIKQQFEKFHQFLRDEEEAAITALREEEEQKKQMMKEKLEEINRHISALSHTIKDTEEMMQDNDVCFLKISSQPDPQTPSGALIHVPRYLGNLPFRVWKKMQDMVQYTPVILDPNTAHPSLVLSDDLTCVKDLWNKQPLPDNPERFDSYSCVLGSEGFNSGTHSWDVEVKGNSHWILGVTTASNQRKGREFFDTDVWSVQYGLYERSGFPVRQDLERVRVYLVYDRGMVLFFDPVTNTHLHTFTTTFTDTVFPFFETASSLRILSFKIK
;
A
#
# COMPACT_ATOMS: atom_id res chain seq x y z
N THR A 1 -45.35 -30.50 32.42
CA THR A 1 -45.95 -31.46 31.48
C THR A 1 -45.08 -31.44 30.25
N ASP A 2 -44.21 -32.41 29.96
CA ASP A 2 -44.27 -33.85 30.21
C ASP A 2 -42.90 -34.45 30.55
N PRO A 3 -42.83 -35.41 31.49
CA PRO A 3 -41.67 -36.25 31.67
C PRO A 3 -41.69 -37.34 30.59
N ILE A 4 -40.67 -37.34 29.74
CA ILE A 4 -40.15 -38.57 29.10
C ILE A 4 -41.21 -39.37 28.33
N VAL A 5 -41.32 -39.11 27.03
CA VAL A 5 -41.90 -40.07 26.08
C VAL A 5 -40.94 -41.27 25.96
N LEU A 6 -40.91 -42.15 26.97
CA LEU A 6 -40.37 -43.51 26.89
C LEU A 6 -41.48 -44.56 27.12
N THR A 7 -42.73 -44.14 27.28
CA THR A 7 -43.84 -45.03 27.67
C THR A 7 -44.63 -45.65 26.52
N LYS A 8 -44.19 -45.55 25.26
CA LYS A 8 -44.81 -46.28 24.12
C LYS A 8 -43.83 -46.91 23.12
N ALA A 9 -42.64 -47.32 23.55
CA ALA A 9 -41.87 -48.30 22.79
C ALA A 9 -42.35 -49.71 23.18
N LYS A 10 -43.21 -50.34 22.36
CA LYS A 10 -43.47 -51.78 22.47
C LYS A 10 -42.31 -52.52 21.83
N ASN A 11 -41.63 -53.37 22.59
CA ASN A 11 -40.69 -54.35 22.03
C ASN A 11 -41.45 -55.47 21.30
N LEU A 12 -40.68 -56.36 20.66
CA LEU A 12 -41.17 -57.60 20.05
C LEU A 12 -42.04 -58.45 20.98
N HIS A 13 -41.89 -58.30 22.30
CA HIS A 13 -42.56 -59.11 23.32
C HIS A 13 -43.80 -58.44 23.93
N GLY A 14 -44.16 -57.21 23.53
CA GLY A 14 -45.27 -56.45 24.13
C GLY A 14 -45.06 -56.06 25.60
N GLU A 15 -43.86 -56.26 26.15
CA GLU A 15 -43.51 -56.10 27.56
C GLU A 15 -42.92 -54.72 27.87
N LYS A 16 -43.08 -54.25 29.11
CA LYS A 16 -42.48 -52.98 29.56
C LYS A 16 -40.96 -53.09 29.59
N LEU A 17 -40.28 -52.14 28.94
CA LEU A 17 -38.82 -52.02 28.99
C LEU A 17 -38.39 -51.52 30.38
N LYS A 18 -37.52 -52.25 31.05
CA LYS A 18 -37.12 -51.98 32.44
C LYS A 18 -35.61 -52.03 32.67
N LEU A 19 -34.86 -52.61 31.74
CA LEU A 19 -33.42 -52.85 31.88
C LEU A 19 -32.65 -52.13 30.77
N PHE A 20 -31.45 -51.69 31.07
CA PHE A 20 -30.48 -51.15 30.11
C PHE A 20 -29.30 -52.11 30.02
N CYS A 21 -28.95 -52.52 28.80
CA CYS A 21 -27.78 -53.35 28.52
C CYS A 21 -26.54 -52.47 28.48
N LEU A 22 -25.46 -52.81 29.20
CA LEU A 22 -24.28 -51.95 29.28
C LEU A 22 -23.33 -52.09 28.08
N GLU A 23 -23.39 -53.24 27.40
CA GLU A 23 -22.57 -53.58 26.24
C GLU A 23 -23.19 -53.12 24.91
N ASP A 24 -24.51 -52.98 24.86
CA ASP A 24 -25.24 -52.50 23.69
C ASP A 24 -25.59 -51.02 23.89
N GLU A 25 -25.01 -50.11 23.09
CA GLU A 25 -25.34 -48.66 23.11
C GLU A 25 -26.75 -48.35 22.53
N GLN A 26 -27.74 -49.23 22.79
CA GLN A 26 -29.02 -49.35 22.10
C GLN A 26 -30.21 -49.38 23.11
N PRO A 27 -31.49 -49.37 22.68
CA PRO A 27 -32.60 -48.97 23.55
C PRO A 27 -32.87 -49.95 24.70
N PRO A 28 -33.57 -49.52 25.76
CA PRO A 28 -33.83 -50.36 26.91
C PRO A 28 -34.57 -51.65 26.53
N VAL A 29 -34.30 -52.75 27.23
CA VAL A 29 -34.85 -54.07 26.96
C VAL A 29 -35.86 -54.51 28.04
N CYS A 30 -36.72 -55.49 27.71
CA CYS A 30 -37.57 -56.15 28.72
C CYS A 30 -36.87 -57.35 29.36
N LEU A 31 -37.49 -57.92 30.39
CA LEU A 31 -36.97 -59.09 31.10
C LEU A 31 -36.82 -60.32 30.19
N VAL A 32 -37.69 -60.48 29.19
CA VAL A 32 -37.60 -61.60 28.24
C VAL A 32 -36.39 -61.47 27.31
N CYS A 33 -36.04 -60.25 26.89
CA CYS A 33 -34.83 -59.99 26.10
C CYS A 33 -33.56 -60.19 26.91
N ARG A 34 -33.57 -59.97 28.23
CA ARG A 34 -32.39 -60.22 29.07
C ARG A 34 -31.94 -61.70 28.99
N ASP A 35 -32.91 -62.60 28.93
CA ASP A 35 -32.68 -64.05 28.97
C ASP A 35 -32.63 -64.67 27.55
N SER A 36 -32.64 -63.85 26.49
CA SER A 36 -32.50 -64.34 25.11
C SER A 36 -31.04 -64.56 24.72
N GLN A 37 -30.81 -65.49 23.77
CA GLN A 37 -29.48 -65.79 23.24
C GLN A 37 -28.73 -64.54 22.72
N THR A 38 -29.45 -63.49 22.30
CA THR A 38 -28.88 -62.24 21.81
C THR A 38 -28.17 -61.41 22.88
N HIS A 39 -28.44 -61.64 24.16
CA HIS A 39 -27.82 -60.92 25.27
C HIS A 39 -27.14 -61.88 26.27
N ASP A 40 -26.75 -63.06 25.80
CA ASP A 40 -26.04 -64.02 26.62
C ASP A 40 -24.74 -63.42 27.14
N ASN A 41 -24.52 -63.47 28.47
CA ASN A 41 -23.42 -62.85 29.20
C ASN A 41 -23.37 -61.29 29.23
N HIS A 42 -24.38 -60.57 28.75
CA HIS A 42 -24.43 -59.11 28.87
C HIS A 42 -24.78 -58.67 30.31
N LYS A 43 -24.30 -57.50 30.74
CA LYS A 43 -24.61 -56.92 32.05
C LYS A 43 -25.73 -55.91 31.92
N PHE A 44 -26.70 -56.04 32.82
CA PHE A 44 -27.89 -55.21 32.84
C PHE A 44 -27.95 -54.36 34.10
N ARG A 45 -28.49 -53.15 33.95
CA ARG A 45 -28.90 -52.31 35.09
C ARG A 45 -30.35 -51.86 34.92
N PRO A 46 -31.12 -51.71 36.01
CA PRO A 46 -32.40 -51.04 35.97
C PRO A 46 -32.27 -49.66 35.32
N ILE A 47 -33.26 -49.28 34.51
CA ILE A 47 -33.30 -47.93 33.89
C ILE A 47 -33.19 -46.85 34.98
N SER A 48 -33.86 -47.04 36.12
CA SER A 48 -33.81 -46.11 37.26
C SER A 48 -32.40 -45.87 37.80
N GLU A 49 -31.52 -46.86 37.75
CA GLU A 49 -30.14 -46.78 38.23
C GLU A 49 -29.19 -46.19 37.16
N SER A 50 -29.53 -46.31 35.89
CA SER A 50 -28.71 -45.84 34.76
C SER A 50 -29.06 -44.42 34.33
N VAL A 51 -30.30 -43.97 34.54
CA VAL A 51 -30.81 -42.65 34.15
C VAL A 51 -29.95 -41.52 34.70
N SER A 52 -29.48 -41.60 35.94
CA SER A 52 -28.63 -40.55 36.53
C SER A 52 -27.30 -40.39 35.80
N SER A 53 -26.61 -41.51 35.51
CA SER A 53 -25.34 -41.50 34.78
C SER A 53 -25.51 -41.01 33.33
N TYR A 54 -26.57 -41.43 32.64
CA TYR A 54 -26.89 -40.93 31.30
C TYR A 54 -27.28 -39.44 31.31
N LYS A 55 -28.02 -38.98 32.33
CA LYS A 55 -28.32 -37.55 32.51
C LYS A 55 -27.04 -36.73 32.74
N GLU A 56 -26.09 -37.23 33.52
CA GLU A 56 -24.78 -36.58 33.70
C GLU A 56 -23.99 -36.49 32.39
N LYS A 57 -23.90 -37.59 31.64
CA LYS A 57 -23.27 -37.60 30.30
C LYS A 57 -23.95 -36.60 29.35
N LEU A 58 -25.28 -36.60 29.30
CA LEU A 58 -26.06 -35.65 28.49
C LEU A 58 -25.86 -34.21 28.94
N ASN A 59 -25.82 -33.93 30.25
CA ASN A 59 -25.56 -32.60 30.79
C ASN A 59 -24.15 -32.11 30.43
N THR A 60 -23.15 -32.99 30.48
CA THR A 60 -21.78 -32.68 30.05
C THR A 60 -21.72 -32.37 28.56
N ALA A 61 -22.37 -33.19 27.73
CA ALA A 61 -22.48 -32.95 26.29
C ALA A 61 -23.21 -31.63 25.98
N LEU A 62 -24.31 -31.34 26.68
CA LEU A 62 -25.08 -30.10 26.53
C LEU A 62 -24.23 -28.87 26.87
N LYS A 63 -23.48 -28.90 28.00
CA LYS A 63 -22.56 -27.83 28.37
C LYS A 63 -21.47 -27.62 27.31
N SER A 64 -20.92 -28.70 26.75
CA SER A 64 -19.94 -28.62 25.65
C SER A 64 -20.54 -27.97 24.40
N LEU A 65 -21.78 -28.35 24.03
CA LEU A 65 -22.49 -27.76 22.89
C LEU A 65 -22.81 -26.28 23.10
N GLN A 66 -23.24 -25.89 24.29
CA GLN A 66 -23.48 -24.49 24.66
C GLN A 66 -22.18 -23.65 24.58
N ALA A 67 -21.06 -24.19 25.05
CA ALA A 67 -19.75 -23.54 24.93
C ALA A 67 -19.33 -23.39 23.46
N LYS A 68 -19.53 -24.42 22.64
CA LYS A 68 -19.27 -24.36 21.18
C LYS A 68 -20.17 -23.35 20.47
N LEU A 69 -21.44 -23.24 20.85
CA LEU A 69 -22.37 -22.26 20.29
C LEU A 69 -21.88 -20.83 20.58
N LYS A 70 -21.58 -20.52 21.85
CA LYS A 70 -21.05 -19.21 22.25
C LYS A 70 -19.74 -18.86 21.54
N HIS A 71 -18.84 -19.83 21.37
CA HIS A 71 -17.60 -19.63 20.61
C HIS A 71 -17.87 -19.30 19.13
N LYS A 72 -18.81 -20.00 18.49
CA LYS A 72 -19.23 -19.71 17.11
C LYS A 72 -19.90 -18.34 16.98
N GLU A 73 -20.71 -17.93 17.95
CA GLU A 73 -21.31 -16.59 17.99
C GLU A 73 -20.25 -15.49 18.09
N ASN A 74 -19.21 -15.69 18.91
CA ASN A 74 -18.08 -14.76 18.99
C ASN A 74 -17.31 -14.68 17.66
N ILE A 75 -16.97 -15.81 17.04
CA ILE A 75 -16.28 -15.84 15.73
C ILE A 75 -17.13 -15.15 14.66
N LYS A 76 -18.45 -15.40 14.66
CA LYS A 76 -19.38 -14.74 13.75
C LYS A 76 -19.28 -13.21 13.89
N GLY A 77 -19.26 -12.68 15.12
CA GLY A 77 -19.10 -11.25 15.36
C GLY A 77 -17.76 -10.69 14.85
N GLU A 78 -16.65 -11.42 15.02
CA GLU A 78 -15.35 -11.00 14.47
C GLU A 78 -15.33 -11.04 12.93
N PHE A 79 -15.98 -12.02 12.31
CA PHE A 79 -16.15 -12.06 10.86
C PHE A 79 -17.01 -10.91 10.34
N GLU A 80 -18.08 -10.54 11.03
CA GLU A 80 -18.90 -9.37 10.69
C GLU A 80 -18.09 -8.06 10.75
N LYS A 81 -17.25 -7.88 11.79
CA LYS A 81 -16.30 -6.74 11.87
C LYS A 81 -15.30 -6.76 10.72
N THR A 82 -14.78 -7.94 10.38
CA THR A 82 -13.83 -8.10 9.27
C THR A 82 -14.47 -7.71 7.94
N VAL A 83 -15.71 -8.13 7.68
CA VAL A 83 -16.47 -7.75 6.48
C VAL A 83 -16.68 -6.23 6.42
N GLN A 84 -17.02 -5.59 7.54
CA GLN A 84 -17.15 -4.13 7.60
C GLN A 84 -15.81 -3.44 7.32
N HIS A 85 -14.72 -3.95 7.89
CA HIS A 85 -13.39 -3.41 7.67
C HIS A 85 -12.93 -3.53 6.22
N ILE A 86 -13.15 -4.69 5.58
CA ILE A 86 -12.84 -4.89 4.15
C ILE A 86 -13.53 -3.81 3.30
N LYS A 87 -14.82 -3.52 3.57
CA LYS A 87 -15.55 -2.46 2.88
C LYS A 87 -14.93 -1.08 3.09
N SER A 88 -14.61 -0.72 4.34
CA SER A 88 -13.98 0.56 4.64
C SER A 88 -12.58 0.69 4.02
N GLN A 89 -11.81 -0.39 4.00
CA GLN A 89 -10.48 -0.46 3.39
C GLN A 89 -10.55 -0.30 1.88
N ASP A 90 -11.49 -0.98 1.21
CA ASP A 90 -11.75 -0.85 -0.23
C ASP A 90 -12.11 0.60 -0.60
N GLU A 91 -13.10 1.19 0.06
CA GLU A 91 -13.53 2.57 -0.20
C GLU A 91 -12.40 3.59 0.05
N HIS A 92 -11.58 3.38 1.09
CA HIS A 92 -10.44 4.25 1.37
C HIS A 92 -9.34 4.12 0.33
N THR A 93 -9.00 2.89 -0.05
CA THR A 93 -7.98 2.59 -1.06
C THR A 93 -8.40 3.15 -2.42
N GLU A 94 -9.66 2.98 -2.82
CA GLU A 94 -10.20 3.54 -4.06
C GLU A 94 -10.07 5.07 -4.09
N ARG A 95 -10.41 5.73 -2.97
CA ARG A 95 -10.25 7.20 -2.86
C ARG A 95 -8.78 7.62 -3.00
N GLN A 96 -7.85 6.93 -2.35
CA GLN A 96 -6.42 7.23 -2.45
C GLN A 96 -5.89 7.03 -3.87
N ILE A 97 -6.27 5.94 -4.54
CA ILE A 97 -5.92 5.70 -5.95
C ILE A 97 -6.41 6.87 -6.82
N LYS A 98 -7.68 7.25 -6.70
CA LYS A 98 -8.24 8.39 -7.46
C LYS A 98 -7.49 9.68 -7.19
N GLN A 99 -7.14 9.96 -5.93
CA GLN A 99 -6.37 11.16 -5.56
C GLN A 99 -4.96 11.18 -6.16
N GLN A 100 -4.26 10.04 -6.25
CA GLN A 100 -2.95 10.00 -6.91
C GLN A 100 -3.08 10.23 -8.42
N PHE A 101 -4.05 9.59 -9.08
CA PHE A 101 -4.30 9.79 -10.51
C PHE A 101 -4.70 11.23 -10.84
N GLU A 102 -5.47 11.89 -9.98
CA GLU A 102 -5.86 13.28 -10.19
C GLU A 102 -4.66 14.24 -10.22
N LYS A 103 -3.61 13.97 -9.42
CA LYS A 103 -2.36 14.76 -9.49
C LYS A 103 -1.69 14.65 -10.87
N PHE A 104 -1.69 13.45 -11.46
CA PHE A 104 -1.15 13.24 -12.81
C PHE A 104 -2.03 13.90 -13.87
N HIS A 105 -3.35 13.77 -13.76
CA HIS A 105 -4.27 14.44 -14.67
C HIS A 105 -4.13 15.96 -14.63
N GLN A 106 -4.02 16.55 -13.44
CA GLN A 106 -3.79 17.98 -13.29
C GLN A 106 -2.47 18.40 -13.94
N PHE A 107 -1.37 17.69 -13.68
CA PHE A 107 -0.09 17.97 -14.31
C PHE A 107 -0.15 17.92 -15.84
N LEU A 108 -0.82 16.92 -16.42
CA LEU A 108 -0.94 16.80 -17.87
C LEU A 108 -1.75 17.95 -18.46
N ARG A 109 -2.83 18.39 -17.78
CA ARG A 109 -3.60 19.58 -18.17
C ARG A 109 -2.75 20.84 -18.11
N ASP A 110 -1.97 21.02 -17.04
CA ASP A 110 -1.09 22.18 -16.88
C ASP A 110 -0.01 22.23 -17.97
N GLU A 111 0.60 21.09 -18.32
CA GLU A 111 1.60 21.00 -19.39
C GLU A 111 1.00 21.23 -20.79
N GLU A 112 -0.22 20.73 -21.03
CA GLU A 112 -0.97 20.99 -22.27
C GLU A 112 -1.30 22.48 -22.41
N GLU A 113 -1.85 23.09 -21.36
CA GLU A 113 -2.20 24.51 -21.32
C GLU A 113 -0.96 25.40 -21.52
N ALA A 114 0.15 25.09 -20.85
CA ALA A 114 1.41 25.80 -21.02
C ALA A 114 1.94 25.71 -22.46
N ALA A 115 1.86 24.53 -23.09
CA ALA A 115 2.31 24.35 -24.47
C ALA A 115 1.44 25.13 -25.47
N ILE A 116 0.12 25.10 -25.31
CA ILE A 116 -0.83 25.84 -26.15
C ILE A 116 -0.67 27.35 -25.97
N THR A 117 -0.48 27.81 -24.72
CA THR A 117 -0.27 29.23 -24.41
C THR A 117 1.00 29.75 -25.08
N ALA A 118 2.11 29.03 -24.94
CA ALA A 118 3.37 29.39 -25.60
C ALA A 118 3.27 29.38 -27.14
N LEU A 119 2.40 28.55 -27.72
CA LEU A 119 2.11 28.57 -29.17
C LEU A 119 1.33 29.83 -29.57
N ARG A 120 0.30 30.20 -28.80
CA ARG A 120 -0.50 31.41 -29.05
C ARG A 120 0.33 32.69 -28.91
N GLU A 121 1.24 32.74 -27.95
CA GLU A 121 2.18 33.85 -27.79
C GLU A 121 3.11 34.00 -29.00
N GLU A 122 3.65 32.88 -29.51
CA GLU A 122 4.47 32.91 -30.73
C GLU A 122 3.63 33.33 -31.94
N GLU A 123 2.41 32.82 -32.10
CA GLU A 123 1.50 33.24 -33.17
C GLU A 123 1.28 34.76 -33.16
N GLU A 124 0.96 35.35 -32.01
CA GLU A 124 0.71 36.77 -31.89
C GLU A 124 1.98 37.59 -32.21
N GLN A 125 3.13 37.16 -31.70
CA GLN A 125 4.42 37.77 -32.01
C GLN A 125 4.71 37.76 -33.52
N LYS A 126 4.49 36.62 -34.20
CA LYS A 126 4.73 36.48 -35.64
C LYS A 126 3.75 37.33 -36.46
N LYS A 127 2.48 37.38 -36.08
CA LYS A 127 1.47 38.23 -36.73
C LYS A 127 1.83 39.71 -36.62
N GLN A 128 2.19 40.17 -35.42
CA GLN A 128 2.56 41.56 -35.19
C GLN A 128 3.80 41.95 -36.00
N MET A 129 4.83 41.09 -36.04
CA MET A 129 6.01 41.30 -36.88
C MET A 129 5.65 41.43 -38.36
N MET A 130 4.75 40.57 -38.87
CA MET A 130 4.32 40.64 -40.28
C MET A 130 3.50 41.90 -40.58
N LYS A 131 2.70 42.38 -39.63
CA LYS A 131 1.96 43.64 -39.75
C LYS A 131 2.91 44.83 -39.88
N GLU A 132 3.95 44.91 -39.06
CA GLU A 132 4.97 45.96 -39.13
C GLU A 132 5.73 45.93 -40.45
N LYS A 133 6.07 44.73 -40.95
CA LYS A 133 6.72 44.56 -42.25
C LYS A 133 5.82 44.96 -43.42
N LEU A 134 4.52 44.68 -43.33
CA LEU A 134 3.55 45.12 -44.34
C LEU A 134 3.46 46.66 -44.37
N GLU A 135 3.45 47.32 -43.21
CA GLU A 135 3.46 48.78 -43.12
C GLU A 135 4.75 49.40 -43.67
N GLU A 136 5.90 48.77 -43.46
CA GLU A 136 7.19 49.17 -44.04
C GLU A 136 7.18 49.08 -45.57
N ILE A 137 6.72 47.94 -46.11
CA ILE A 137 6.60 47.74 -47.55
C ILE A 137 5.61 48.74 -48.16
N ASN A 138 4.47 48.99 -47.52
CA ASN A 138 3.51 49.99 -48.01
C ASN A 138 4.13 51.39 -48.07
N ARG A 139 4.94 51.77 -47.07
CA ARG A 139 5.70 53.03 -47.10
C ARG A 139 6.70 53.08 -48.27
N HIS A 140 7.43 51.99 -48.52
CA HIS A 140 8.34 51.90 -49.67
C HIS A 140 7.59 51.98 -51.01
N ILE A 141 6.45 51.30 -51.15
CA ILE A 141 5.59 51.37 -52.35
C ILE A 141 5.12 52.81 -52.59
N SER A 142 4.66 53.52 -51.56
CA SER A 142 4.25 54.91 -51.68
C SER A 142 5.41 55.82 -52.08
N ALA A 143 6.59 55.66 -51.47
CA ALA A 143 7.78 56.44 -51.82
C ALA A 143 8.24 56.20 -53.26
N LEU A 144 8.28 54.93 -53.69
CA LEU A 144 8.64 54.56 -55.05
C LEU A 144 7.64 55.09 -56.07
N SER A 145 6.33 54.99 -55.76
CA SER A 145 5.26 55.56 -56.59
C SER A 145 5.43 57.08 -56.79
N HIS A 146 5.79 57.80 -55.73
CA HIS A 146 6.10 59.24 -55.83
C HIS A 146 7.33 59.49 -56.70
N THR A 147 8.43 58.76 -56.49
CA THR A 147 9.65 58.93 -57.32
C THR A 147 9.40 58.61 -58.80
N ILE A 148 8.60 57.59 -59.11
CA ILE A 148 8.21 57.27 -60.48
C ILE A 148 7.46 58.46 -61.09
N LYS A 149 6.44 58.98 -60.39
CA LYS A 149 5.64 60.11 -60.86
C LYS A 149 6.51 61.36 -61.08
N ASP A 150 7.37 61.70 -60.12
CA ASP A 150 8.28 62.85 -60.22
C ASP A 150 9.24 62.69 -61.42
N THR A 151 9.74 61.48 -61.66
CA THR A 151 10.62 61.18 -62.80
C THR A 151 9.85 61.27 -64.13
N GLU A 152 8.62 60.77 -64.19
CA GLU A 152 7.75 60.86 -65.37
C GLU A 152 7.42 62.33 -65.71
N GLU A 153 7.16 63.18 -64.71
CA GLU A 153 6.96 64.62 -64.88
C GLU A 153 8.25 65.30 -65.39
N MET A 154 9.41 65.00 -64.78
CA MET A 154 10.70 65.50 -65.24
C MET A 154 11.06 65.06 -66.67
N MET A 155 10.59 63.90 -67.13
CA MET A 155 10.81 63.43 -68.50
C MET A 155 9.95 64.17 -69.54
N GLN A 156 8.85 64.82 -69.14
CA GLN A 156 8.00 65.61 -70.03
C GLN A 156 8.52 67.05 -70.23
N ASP A 157 9.23 67.60 -69.25
CA ASP A 157 9.90 68.91 -69.37
C ASP A 157 11.23 68.76 -70.12
N ASN A 158 11.31 69.31 -71.33
CA ASN A 158 12.54 69.38 -72.13
C ASN A 158 13.58 70.29 -71.45
N ASP A 159 14.39 69.77 -70.53
CA ASP A 159 15.80 70.17 -70.40
C ASP A 159 16.63 69.24 -69.50
N VAL A 160 17.93 69.20 -69.82
CA VAL A 160 18.95 68.23 -69.41
C VAL A 160 19.17 68.18 -67.88
N CYS A 161 18.78 67.09 -67.22
CA CYS A 161 19.41 66.67 -65.95
C CYS A 161 19.29 65.16 -65.70
N PHE A 162 20.02 64.36 -66.48
CA PHE A 162 20.19 62.92 -66.24
C PHE A 162 21.27 62.67 -65.17
N LEU A 163 20.94 62.76 -63.88
CA LEU A 163 21.86 62.26 -62.85
C LEU A 163 21.16 61.52 -61.70
N LYS A 164 21.48 60.22 -61.65
CA LYS A 164 21.37 59.26 -60.54
C LYS A 164 19.95 58.84 -60.12
N ILE A 165 19.39 57.92 -60.90
CA ILE A 165 18.42 56.95 -60.38
C ILE A 165 19.20 55.96 -59.50
N SER A 166 19.15 56.17 -58.19
CA SER A 166 19.71 55.25 -57.20
C SER A 166 18.84 53.99 -57.14
N SER A 167 19.41 52.81 -57.43
CA SER A 167 18.71 51.54 -57.21
C SER A 167 18.44 51.35 -55.72
N GLN A 168 17.19 51.40 -55.30
CA GLN A 168 16.82 51.01 -53.95
C GLN A 168 16.95 49.48 -53.81
N PRO A 169 17.54 48.96 -52.72
CA PRO A 169 17.60 47.52 -52.49
C PRO A 169 16.19 46.97 -52.24
N ASP A 170 15.88 45.83 -52.85
CA ASP A 170 14.59 45.17 -52.70
C ASP A 170 14.35 44.71 -51.25
N PRO A 171 13.13 44.86 -50.72
CA PRO A 171 12.76 44.33 -49.41
C PRO A 171 12.92 42.80 -49.40
N GLN A 172 13.71 42.26 -48.45
CA GLN A 172 13.85 40.82 -48.26
C GLN A 172 12.75 40.25 -47.38
N THR A 173 12.37 39.00 -47.64
CA THR A 173 11.44 38.24 -46.80
C THR A 173 12.01 38.07 -45.39
N PRO A 174 11.27 38.42 -44.33
CA PRO A 174 11.75 38.27 -42.96
C PRO A 174 11.97 36.79 -42.61
N SER A 175 13.18 36.47 -42.17
CA SER A 175 13.52 35.13 -41.68
C SER A 175 12.71 34.81 -40.41
N GLY A 176 12.22 33.58 -40.30
CA GLY A 176 11.49 33.11 -39.12
C GLY A 176 10.07 33.67 -38.98
N ALA A 177 9.40 34.02 -40.08
CA ALA A 177 8.02 34.53 -40.05
C ALA A 177 6.94 33.51 -39.67
N LEU A 178 7.23 32.22 -39.86
CA LEU A 178 6.29 31.13 -39.56
C LEU A 178 6.48 30.59 -38.15
N ILE A 179 5.47 29.86 -37.69
CA ILE A 179 5.53 29.11 -36.43
C ILE A 179 6.64 28.06 -36.50
N HIS A 180 7.46 28.01 -35.46
CA HIS A 180 8.50 27.02 -35.29
C HIS A 180 7.91 25.69 -34.77
N VAL A 181 7.10 25.03 -35.60
CA VAL A 181 6.39 23.78 -35.26
C VAL A 181 7.25 22.72 -34.54
N PRO A 182 8.52 22.46 -34.95
CA PRO A 182 9.36 21.49 -34.24
C PRO A 182 9.64 21.82 -32.77
N ARG A 183 9.52 23.09 -32.35
CA ARG A 183 9.70 23.50 -30.95
C ARG A 183 8.57 22.98 -30.06
N TYR A 184 7.37 22.85 -30.61
CA TYR A 184 6.16 22.45 -29.90
C TYR A 184 5.93 20.94 -29.98
N LEU A 185 6.07 20.35 -31.17
CA LEU A 185 5.80 18.93 -31.38
C LEU A 185 7.05 18.05 -31.22
N GLY A 186 8.24 18.60 -31.40
CA GLY A 186 9.50 17.87 -31.31
C GLY A 186 9.69 17.26 -29.92
N ASN A 187 9.66 15.92 -29.87
CA ASN A 187 9.81 15.12 -28.65
C ASN A 187 8.84 15.54 -27.52
N LEU A 188 7.65 16.05 -27.85
CA LEU A 188 6.69 16.54 -26.86
C LEU A 188 6.34 15.47 -25.80
N PRO A 189 5.95 14.22 -26.16
CA PRO A 189 5.65 13.19 -25.17
C PRO A 189 6.83 12.89 -24.24
N PHE A 190 8.05 12.85 -24.78
CA PHE A 190 9.27 12.62 -24.00
C PHE A 190 9.57 13.76 -23.03
N ARG A 191 9.39 15.02 -23.46
CA ARG A 191 9.58 16.19 -22.59
C ARG A 191 8.60 16.21 -21.43
N VAL A 192 7.33 15.91 -21.70
CA VAL A 192 6.29 15.80 -20.66
C VAL A 192 6.60 14.65 -19.71
N TRP A 193 6.93 13.46 -20.23
CA TRP A 193 7.32 12.31 -19.40
C TRP A 193 8.53 12.61 -18.52
N LYS A 194 9.56 13.27 -19.06
CA LYS A 194 10.76 13.63 -18.30
C LYS A 194 10.45 14.60 -17.15
N LYS A 195 9.53 15.57 -17.36
CA LYS A 195 9.05 16.44 -16.28
C LYS A 195 8.18 15.68 -15.28
N MET A 196 7.37 14.73 -15.75
CA MET A 196 6.54 13.88 -14.89
C MET A 196 7.40 13.05 -13.93
N GLN A 197 8.60 12.65 -14.34
CA GLN A 197 9.56 11.94 -13.49
C GLN A 197 9.90 12.71 -12.20
N ASP A 198 9.94 14.05 -12.24
CA ASP A 198 10.20 14.89 -11.06
C ASP A 198 9.05 14.87 -10.03
N MET A 199 7.84 14.48 -10.45
CA MET A 199 6.68 14.34 -9.57
C MET A 199 6.60 12.97 -8.89
N VAL A 200 7.31 11.97 -9.42
CA VAL A 200 7.26 10.60 -8.93
C VAL A 200 8.41 10.38 -7.95
N GLN A 201 8.06 9.90 -6.77
CA GLN A 201 9.01 9.45 -5.77
C GLN A 201 8.96 7.93 -5.71
N TYR A 202 10.11 7.29 -5.65
CA TYR A 202 10.20 5.86 -5.42
C TYR A 202 10.62 5.60 -3.98
N THR A 203 9.83 4.80 -3.27
CA THR A 203 10.13 4.36 -1.92
C THR A 203 10.45 2.87 -1.95
N PRO A 204 11.64 2.44 -1.51
CA PRO A 204 12.08 1.05 -1.61
C PRO A 204 11.33 0.09 -0.68
N VAL A 205 10.63 0.62 0.33
CA VAL A 205 9.80 -0.16 1.25
C VAL A 205 8.47 0.54 1.44
N ILE A 206 7.40 -0.22 1.29
CA ILE A 206 6.01 0.20 1.53
C ILE A 206 5.51 -0.57 2.75
N LEU A 207 4.87 0.09 3.71
CA LEU A 207 4.38 -0.53 4.93
C LEU A 207 3.06 -1.28 4.67
N ASP A 208 2.87 -2.43 5.30
CA ASP A 208 1.64 -3.23 5.18
C ASP A 208 0.66 -2.95 6.34
N PRO A 209 -0.48 -2.28 6.09
CA PRO A 209 -1.51 -2.02 7.10
C PRO A 209 -2.10 -3.28 7.75
N ASN A 210 -2.06 -4.43 7.07
CA ASN A 210 -2.62 -5.68 7.59
C ASN A 210 -1.73 -6.29 8.66
N THR A 211 -0.42 -6.00 8.62
CA THR A 211 0.54 -6.46 9.63
C THR A 211 0.62 -5.53 10.84
N ALA A 212 0.31 -4.24 10.65
CA ALA A 212 0.49 -3.21 11.67
C ALA A 212 -0.30 -3.48 12.97
N HIS A 213 0.37 -3.34 14.11
CA HIS A 213 -0.29 -3.38 15.42
C HIS A 213 -1.42 -2.34 15.52
N PRO A 214 -2.55 -2.61 16.21
CA PRO A 214 -3.69 -1.69 16.25
C PRO A 214 -3.42 -0.28 16.81
N SER A 215 -2.33 -0.05 17.53
CA SER A 215 -1.97 1.31 17.98
C SER A 215 -1.26 2.15 16.92
N LEU A 216 -0.81 1.52 15.82
CA LEU A 216 -0.07 2.18 14.75
C LEU A 216 -1.01 2.75 13.70
N VAL A 217 -0.69 3.96 13.24
CA VAL A 217 -1.31 4.59 12.07
C VAL A 217 -0.26 4.80 10.99
N LEU A 218 -0.63 4.46 9.76
CA LEU A 218 0.21 4.63 8.58
C LEU A 218 -0.22 5.88 7.80
N SER A 219 0.72 6.52 7.11
CA SER A 219 0.41 7.59 6.14
C SER A 219 -0.28 7.06 4.89
N ASP A 220 -0.92 7.95 4.14
CA ASP A 220 -1.63 7.59 2.90
C ASP A 220 -0.71 7.00 1.82
N ASP A 221 0.57 7.38 1.82
CA ASP A 221 1.59 6.84 0.92
C ASP A 221 2.26 5.57 1.46
N LEU A 222 1.84 5.08 2.63
CA LEU A 222 2.35 3.90 3.31
C LEU A 222 3.87 3.93 3.59
N THR A 223 4.46 5.12 3.69
CA THR A 223 5.91 5.30 3.96
C THR A 223 6.21 5.72 5.40
N CYS A 224 5.20 6.15 6.15
CA CYS A 224 5.34 6.65 7.51
C CYS A 224 4.45 5.87 8.46
N VAL A 225 4.97 5.60 9.66
CA VAL A 225 4.24 4.97 10.76
C VAL A 225 4.32 5.87 11.98
N LYS A 226 3.20 5.97 12.72
CA LYS A 226 3.12 6.70 13.98
C LYS A 226 2.37 5.88 15.03
N ASP A 227 2.90 5.81 16.24
CA ASP A 227 2.18 5.21 17.37
C ASP A 227 1.20 6.24 17.99
N LEU A 228 -0.07 5.84 18.11
CA LEU A 228 -1.11 6.61 18.80
C LEU A 228 -1.25 6.25 20.29
N TRP A 229 -0.53 5.23 20.76
CA TRP A 229 -0.61 4.63 22.10
C TRP A 229 -1.95 3.95 22.41
N ASN A 230 -3.04 4.34 21.75
CA ASN A 230 -4.37 3.77 21.87
C ASN A 230 -4.66 2.80 20.73
N LYS A 231 -5.23 1.64 21.05
CA LYS A 231 -5.62 0.63 20.06
C LYS A 231 -6.84 1.09 19.27
N GLN A 232 -6.70 1.07 17.95
CA GLN A 232 -7.80 1.26 17.02
C GLN A 232 -8.72 0.02 16.98
N PRO A 233 -10.01 0.18 16.65
CA PRO A 233 -10.95 -0.93 16.54
C PRO A 233 -10.76 -1.68 15.20
N LEU A 234 -9.56 -2.24 14.99
CA LEU A 234 -9.25 -3.05 13.82
C LEU A 234 -9.60 -4.52 14.08
N PRO A 235 -10.10 -5.26 13.07
CA PRO A 235 -10.26 -6.71 13.19
C PRO A 235 -8.90 -7.38 13.32
N ASP A 236 -8.87 -8.46 14.08
CA ASP A 236 -7.70 -9.32 14.16
C ASP A 236 -7.56 -10.16 12.87
N ASN A 237 -6.32 -10.44 12.48
CA ASN A 237 -5.97 -11.35 11.40
C ASN A 237 -4.64 -12.04 11.73
N PRO A 238 -4.30 -13.19 11.11
CA PRO A 238 -3.05 -13.91 11.41
C PRO A 238 -1.78 -13.07 11.20
N GLU A 239 -1.78 -12.16 10.22
CA GLU A 239 -0.63 -11.37 9.81
C GLU A 239 -0.31 -10.21 10.78
N ARG A 240 -1.29 -9.78 11.59
CA ARG A 240 -1.23 -8.60 12.45
C ARG A 240 -0.46 -8.83 13.75
N PHE A 241 0.41 -7.90 14.13
CA PHE A 241 0.98 -7.88 15.48
C PHE A 241 -0.07 -7.55 16.54
N ASP A 242 -0.08 -8.30 17.65
CA ASP A 242 -1.04 -8.12 18.75
C ASP A 242 -0.42 -7.56 20.06
N SER A 243 0.87 -7.81 20.24
CA SER A 243 1.62 -7.59 21.48
C SER A 243 2.67 -6.49 21.36
N TYR A 244 3.37 -6.41 20.23
CA TYR A 244 4.40 -5.41 19.94
C TYR A 244 3.87 -4.36 18.97
N SER A 245 4.25 -3.09 19.15
CA SER A 245 3.92 -1.98 18.25
C SER A 245 4.75 -2.04 16.96
N CYS A 246 4.72 -3.19 16.28
CA CYS A 246 5.46 -3.48 15.05
C CYS A 246 4.58 -3.37 13.81
N VAL A 247 5.22 -3.13 12.67
CA VAL A 247 4.67 -3.21 11.31
C VAL A 247 5.73 -3.76 10.36
N LEU A 248 5.31 -4.54 9.35
CA LEU A 248 6.18 -5.05 8.30
C LEU A 248 6.11 -4.20 7.02
N GLY A 249 7.15 -4.31 6.20
CA GLY A 249 7.05 -3.97 4.78
C GLY A 249 6.12 -4.94 4.05
N SER A 250 5.51 -4.49 2.96
CA SER A 250 4.60 -5.28 2.12
C SER A 250 5.30 -6.26 1.19
N GLU A 251 6.57 -6.00 0.86
CA GLU A 251 7.38 -6.84 0.00
C GLU A 251 8.41 -7.61 0.84
N GLY A 252 8.49 -8.92 0.58
CA GLY A 252 9.47 -9.81 1.17
C GLY A 252 10.59 -10.12 0.18
N PHE A 253 11.82 -10.15 0.67
CA PHE A 253 13.02 -10.37 -0.13
C PHE A 253 13.54 -11.79 0.06
N ASN A 254 13.83 -12.47 -1.06
CA ASN A 254 14.36 -13.84 -1.07
C ASN A 254 15.63 -13.99 -1.94
N SER A 255 16.17 -12.87 -2.43
CA SER A 255 17.39 -12.82 -3.26
C SER A 255 17.87 -11.37 -3.41
N GLY A 256 19.12 -11.20 -3.83
CA GLY A 256 19.66 -9.91 -4.25
C GLY A 256 20.10 -8.98 -3.11
N THR A 257 20.26 -7.70 -3.46
CA THR A 257 20.68 -6.64 -2.53
C THR A 257 19.66 -5.52 -2.50
N HIS A 258 19.21 -5.16 -1.31
CA HIS A 258 18.17 -4.17 -1.07
C HIS A 258 18.64 -3.14 -0.05
N SER A 259 18.17 -1.90 -0.18
CA SER A 259 18.52 -0.85 0.76
C SER A 259 17.43 0.19 0.92
N TRP A 260 17.23 0.64 2.15
CA TRP A 260 16.30 1.71 2.47
C TRP A 260 16.83 2.58 3.61
N ASP A 261 16.44 3.85 3.59
CA ASP A 261 16.77 4.82 4.62
C ASP A 261 15.53 5.14 5.43
N VAL A 262 15.69 5.19 6.76
CA VAL A 262 14.62 5.51 7.69
C VAL A 262 15.01 6.78 8.45
N GLU A 263 14.15 7.78 8.41
CA GLU A 263 14.25 8.98 9.23
C GLU A 263 13.77 8.69 10.65
N VAL A 264 14.67 8.88 11.62
CA VAL A 264 14.49 8.59 13.05
C VAL A 264 14.71 9.83 13.92
N LYS A 265 14.94 10.99 13.30
CA LYS A 265 15.29 12.25 13.97
C LYS A 265 14.26 12.63 15.03
N GLY A 266 14.73 12.87 16.25
CA GLY A 266 13.90 13.29 17.38
C GLY A 266 12.95 12.20 17.91
N ASN A 267 13.12 10.95 17.49
CA ASN A 267 12.37 9.82 18.02
C ASN A 267 13.11 9.24 19.25
N SER A 268 12.42 9.20 20.39
CA SER A 268 12.99 8.73 21.66
C SER A 268 13.10 7.21 21.77
N HIS A 269 12.41 6.45 20.91
CA HIS A 269 12.51 5.01 20.86
C HIS A 269 12.10 4.44 19.50
N TRP A 270 12.97 3.62 18.92
CA TRP A 270 12.72 2.91 17.68
C TRP A 270 13.50 1.60 17.62
N ILE A 271 12.95 0.62 16.91
CA ILE A 271 13.62 -0.61 16.51
C ILE A 271 13.38 -0.80 15.02
N LEU A 272 14.43 -1.08 14.27
CA LEU A 272 14.36 -1.28 12.83
C LEU A 272 15.28 -2.40 12.40
N GLY A 273 14.81 -3.20 11.45
CA GLY A 273 15.55 -4.38 11.00
C GLY A 273 14.79 -5.23 10.01
N VAL A 274 15.14 -6.50 9.96
CA VAL A 274 14.45 -7.51 9.14
C VAL A 274 14.07 -8.73 9.99
N THR A 275 13.01 -9.42 9.57
CA THR A 275 12.50 -10.65 10.17
C THR A 275 12.08 -11.66 9.09
N THR A 276 12.02 -12.95 9.40
CA THR A 276 11.58 -13.98 8.43
C THR A 276 10.05 -13.97 8.27
N ALA A 277 9.57 -14.45 7.12
CA ALA A 277 8.14 -14.60 6.84
C ALA A 277 7.46 -15.55 7.83
N SER A 278 8.17 -16.61 8.23
CA SER A 278 7.75 -17.63 9.19
C SER A 278 7.75 -17.19 10.65
N ASN A 279 8.32 -16.02 10.99
CA ASN A 279 8.43 -15.60 12.39
C ASN A 279 7.05 -15.33 13.02
N GLN A 280 6.92 -15.69 14.30
CA GLN A 280 5.68 -15.62 15.06
C GLN A 280 5.33 -14.16 15.40
N ARG A 281 4.16 -13.71 14.93
CA ARG A 281 3.71 -12.30 15.12
C ARG A 281 2.76 -12.11 16.29
N LYS A 282 2.21 -13.22 16.81
CA LYS A 282 1.29 -13.21 17.96
C LYS A 282 2.03 -13.54 19.25
N GLY A 283 1.67 -12.85 20.32
CA GLY A 283 2.27 -13.04 21.63
C GLY A 283 3.64 -12.37 21.78
N ARG A 284 4.43 -12.85 22.74
CA ARG A 284 5.66 -12.19 23.21
C ARG A 284 6.95 -12.79 22.65
N GLU A 285 6.84 -13.67 21.67
CA GLU A 285 7.97 -14.49 21.19
C GLU A 285 8.63 -13.89 19.93
N PHE A 286 8.06 -12.82 19.35
CA PHE A 286 8.54 -12.25 18.08
C PHE A 286 10.05 -11.92 18.08
N PHE A 287 10.57 -11.41 19.19
CA PHE A 287 11.97 -11.02 19.31
C PHE A 287 12.91 -12.15 19.76
N ASP A 288 12.38 -13.34 20.03
CA ASP A 288 13.18 -14.45 20.59
C ASP A 288 14.05 -15.12 19.51
N THR A 289 13.59 -15.10 18.25
CA THR A 289 14.27 -15.72 17.11
C THR A 289 14.05 -14.94 15.81
N ASP A 290 14.90 -15.17 14.81
CA ASP A 290 14.72 -14.69 13.43
C ASP A 290 14.48 -13.18 13.26
N VAL A 291 15.07 -12.37 14.15
CA VAL A 291 15.06 -10.91 14.06
C VAL A 291 16.48 -10.37 14.05
N TRP A 292 16.81 -9.57 13.03
CA TRP A 292 18.09 -8.88 12.90
C TRP A 292 17.84 -7.37 12.88
N SER A 293 18.05 -6.72 14.01
CA SER A 293 17.67 -5.31 14.22
C SER A 293 18.68 -4.51 15.02
N VAL A 294 18.57 -3.18 14.87
CA VAL A 294 19.18 -2.18 15.74
C VAL A 294 18.09 -1.44 16.49
N GLN A 295 18.40 -0.98 17.70
CA GLN A 295 17.45 -0.27 18.57
C GLN A 295 18.05 0.99 19.17
N TYR A 296 17.19 1.97 19.45
CA TYR A 296 17.53 3.18 20.20
C TYR A 296 16.48 3.44 21.29
N GLY A 297 16.91 3.98 22.43
CA GLY A 297 16.05 4.32 23.56
C GLY A 297 16.32 3.49 24.83
N LEU A 298 15.59 3.82 25.90
CA LEU A 298 15.91 3.37 27.27
C LEU A 298 15.55 1.91 27.59
N TYR A 299 14.73 1.28 26.76
CA TYR A 299 14.33 -0.12 26.94
C TYR A 299 15.09 -0.97 25.93
N GLU A 300 16.31 -1.40 26.30
CA GLU A 300 17.03 -2.42 25.54
C GLU A 300 16.22 -3.72 25.59
N ARG A 301 15.41 -3.97 24.56
CA ARG A 301 14.58 -5.16 24.43
C ARG A 301 15.26 -6.20 23.58
N SER A 302 15.64 -5.81 22.36
CA SER A 302 16.07 -6.73 21.31
C SER A 302 16.91 -6.01 20.25
N GLY A 303 17.90 -6.71 19.71
CA GLY A 303 18.80 -6.16 18.70
C GLY A 303 19.96 -5.34 19.27
N PHE A 304 20.80 -4.82 18.36
CA PHE A 304 22.03 -4.13 18.71
C PHE A 304 21.74 -2.69 19.19
N PRO A 305 22.22 -2.28 20.38
CA PRO A 305 21.93 -0.96 20.94
C PRO A 305 22.73 0.15 20.25
N VAL A 306 22.02 1.11 19.68
CA VAL A 306 22.58 2.36 19.15
C VAL A 306 22.58 3.39 20.28
N ARG A 307 23.75 3.96 20.58
CA ARG A 307 23.94 4.88 21.74
C ARG A 307 23.93 6.36 21.39
N GLN A 308 23.90 6.67 20.10
CA GLN A 308 23.98 8.03 19.59
C GLN A 308 22.65 8.44 18.97
N ASP A 309 22.29 9.70 19.12
CA ASP A 309 21.16 10.28 18.39
C ASP A 309 21.47 10.29 16.89
N LEU A 310 20.60 9.66 16.11
CA LEU A 310 20.71 9.62 14.66
C LEU A 310 19.59 10.45 14.03
N GLU A 311 19.89 11.07 12.89
CA GLU A 311 18.83 11.63 12.05
C GLU A 311 18.21 10.54 11.18
N ARG A 312 19.04 9.61 10.70
CA ARG A 312 18.67 8.56 9.75
C ARG A 312 19.41 7.27 10.05
N VAL A 313 18.79 6.15 9.69
CA VAL A 313 19.45 4.85 9.64
C VAL A 313 19.23 4.22 8.28
N ARG A 314 20.32 3.79 7.65
CA ARG A 314 20.28 2.99 6.43
C ARG A 314 20.35 1.52 6.78
N VAL A 315 19.44 0.73 6.23
CA VAL A 315 19.48 -0.73 6.28
C VAL A 315 19.91 -1.25 4.91
N TYR A 316 20.91 -2.11 4.89
CA TYR A 316 21.34 -2.86 3.72
C TYR A 316 21.10 -4.35 3.95
N LEU A 317 20.27 -4.96 3.14
CA LEU A 317 20.08 -6.39 3.08
C LEU A 317 20.85 -6.95 1.88
N VAL A 318 21.84 -7.79 2.13
CA VAL A 318 22.55 -8.56 1.09
C VAL A 318 22.14 -10.02 1.26
N TYR A 319 20.99 -10.38 0.69
CA TYR A 319 20.35 -11.67 0.92
C TYR A 319 21.26 -12.83 0.50
N ASP A 320 21.86 -12.75 -0.70
CA ASP A 320 22.68 -13.82 -1.26
C ASP A 320 23.96 -14.11 -0.45
N ARG A 321 24.37 -13.17 0.42
CA ARG A 321 25.51 -13.33 1.32
C ARG A 321 25.09 -13.51 2.77
N GLY A 322 23.80 -13.52 3.06
CA GLY A 322 23.28 -13.67 4.42
C GLY A 322 23.63 -12.51 5.34
N MET A 323 23.73 -11.27 4.82
CA MET A 323 24.15 -10.11 5.62
C MET A 323 23.06 -9.05 5.74
N VAL A 324 22.94 -8.48 6.94
CA VAL A 324 22.14 -7.27 7.21
C VAL A 324 23.07 -6.25 7.86
N LEU A 325 23.24 -5.11 7.22
CA LEU A 325 24.14 -4.05 7.66
C LEU A 325 23.34 -2.78 7.98
N PHE A 326 23.77 -2.10 9.03
CA PHE A 326 23.18 -0.85 9.49
C PHE A 326 24.23 0.25 9.48
N PHE A 327 23.86 1.41 8.93
CA PHE A 327 24.75 2.58 8.83
C PHE A 327 24.00 3.85 9.22
N ASP A 328 24.73 4.84 9.72
CA ASP A 328 24.32 6.22 9.67
C ASP A 328 24.75 6.81 8.31
N PRO A 329 23.82 7.10 7.38
CA PRO A 329 24.16 7.64 6.07
C PRO A 329 24.62 9.11 6.12
N VAL A 330 24.40 9.84 7.22
CA VAL A 330 24.81 11.24 7.36
C VAL A 330 26.30 11.35 7.62
N THR A 331 26.81 10.57 8.58
CA THR A 331 28.24 10.52 8.90
C THR A 331 28.99 9.41 8.17
N ASN A 332 28.28 8.57 7.42
CA ASN A 332 28.79 7.34 6.79
C ASN A 332 29.41 6.37 7.82
N THR A 333 28.86 6.34 9.03
CA THR A 333 29.34 5.49 10.13
C THR A 333 28.66 4.13 10.09
N HIS A 334 29.44 3.05 10.14
CA HIS A 334 28.92 1.71 10.33
C HIS A 334 28.40 1.54 11.77
N LEU A 335 27.18 1.03 11.91
CA LEU A 335 26.55 0.79 13.21
C LEU A 335 26.71 -0.69 13.62
N HIS A 336 26.25 -1.60 12.76
CA HIS A 336 26.29 -3.03 13.05
C HIS A 336 26.13 -3.89 11.79
N THR A 337 26.59 -5.14 11.85
CA THR A 337 26.36 -6.16 10.81
C THR A 337 25.98 -7.48 11.44
N PHE A 338 24.85 -8.02 11.01
CA PHE A 338 24.48 -9.41 11.27
C PHE A 338 24.89 -10.28 10.07
N THR A 339 25.38 -11.48 10.37
CA THR A 339 25.64 -12.52 9.36
C THR A 339 24.85 -13.75 9.75
N THR A 340 24.10 -14.31 8.81
CA THR A 340 23.21 -15.45 9.00
C THR A 340 23.11 -16.24 7.69
N THR A 341 22.37 -17.36 7.70
CA THR A 341 21.98 -18.06 6.47
C THR A 341 20.47 -17.96 6.33
N PHE A 342 20.02 -17.10 5.41
CA PHE A 342 18.59 -16.98 5.13
C PHE A 342 18.11 -18.25 4.42
N THR A 343 17.05 -18.85 4.96
CA THR A 343 16.37 -20.02 4.38
C THR A 343 14.92 -19.70 4.00
N ASP A 344 14.45 -18.51 4.37
CA ASP A 344 13.10 -18.01 4.14
C ASP A 344 13.16 -16.59 3.56
N THR A 345 12.03 -16.12 3.06
CA THR A 345 11.83 -14.73 2.66
C THR A 345 11.92 -13.82 3.89
N VAL A 346 12.60 -12.69 3.77
CA VAL A 346 12.75 -11.71 4.85
C VAL A 346 12.00 -10.42 4.56
N PHE A 347 11.37 -9.87 5.58
CA PHE A 347 10.62 -8.61 5.51
C PHE A 347 11.30 -7.54 6.35
N PRO A 348 11.38 -6.29 5.87
CA PRO A 348 11.64 -5.15 6.74
C PRO A 348 10.60 -5.09 7.84
N PHE A 349 11.01 -4.75 9.06
CA PHE A 349 10.08 -4.44 10.14
C PHE A 349 10.50 -3.18 10.89
N PHE A 350 9.51 -2.54 11.51
CA PHE A 350 9.67 -1.27 12.19
C PHE A 350 8.83 -1.25 13.47
N GLU A 351 9.42 -0.78 14.57
CA GLU A 351 8.75 -0.44 15.83
C GLU A 351 9.15 0.99 16.22
N THR A 352 8.19 1.74 16.77
CA THR A 352 8.39 3.14 17.14
C THR A 352 7.49 3.54 18.30
N ALA A 353 8.00 4.39 19.19
CA ALA A 353 7.17 5.07 20.20
C ALA A 353 6.59 6.41 19.70
N SER A 354 7.07 6.90 18.57
CA SER A 354 6.64 8.16 17.94
C SER A 354 6.42 7.93 16.44
N SER A 355 6.90 8.81 15.57
CA SER A 355 6.87 8.65 14.12
C SER A 355 8.18 8.15 13.53
N LEU A 356 8.10 7.29 12.51
CA LEU A 356 9.19 6.91 11.62
C LEU A 356 8.76 7.09 10.17
N ARG A 357 9.67 7.53 9.31
CA ARG A 357 9.43 7.67 7.86
C ARG A 357 10.50 6.97 7.06
N ILE A 358 10.10 6.10 6.15
CA ILE A 358 10.96 5.53 5.12
C ILE A 358 11.16 6.61 4.05
N LEU A 359 12.41 6.89 3.72
CA LEU A 359 12.76 7.93 2.77
C LEU A 359 12.65 7.44 1.33
N SER A 360 11.99 8.25 0.52
CA SER A 360 11.93 8.08 -0.92
C SER A 360 13.15 8.72 -1.60
N PHE A 361 13.44 8.28 -2.82
CA PHE A 361 14.42 8.93 -3.68
C PHE A 361 13.84 9.23 -5.05
N LYS A 362 14.41 10.25 -5.70
CA LYS A 362 14.07 10.58 -7.08
C LYS A 362 14.64 9.52 -8.01
N ILE A 363 13.80 9.05 -8.94
CA ILE A 363 14.25 8.23 -10.06
C ILE A 363 15.15 9.13 -10.91
N LYS A 364 16.41 8.74 -11.14
CA LYS A 364 17.37 9.50 -11.98
C LYS A 364 17.24 9.13 -13.44
#